data_AF-A0A1J4V4P3-F1
#
_entry.id   AF-A0A1J4V4P3-F1
#
_cell.length_a   1.000
_cell.length_b   1.000
_cell.length_c   1.000
_cell.angle_alpha   90.00
_cell.angle_beta   90.00
_cell.angle_gamma   90.00
#
_symmetry.space_group_name_H-M   'P 1'
#
loop_
_entity.id
_entity.type
_entity.pdbx_description
1 polymer ?
#
loop_
_entity_poly.entity_id
_entity_poly.type
_entity_poly.pdbx_seq_one_letter_code
_entity_poly.pdbx_strand_id
1 'polypeptide(L)'
;MTEKKHIGIFGGVFNPPHIGHLAVAECARDFLNLDIVYWVPSGNPPHKRISDQVSKEMRLKLVNAVVEGNSSFRIFADEMDRGGITYSIETARKIKKLNPDSEIYFLLGTDAYISLPTWQSIDELMRLVHFVVYPRGRESAPNLKSSHAIFLDAHNVDLSSSDIRDKLSILCSVRYLVPEAVLQIIEDEALYTSELNSGMRKHIDAVERASVYLAELWGIPPWAARLAAKYHDAYKSFSAVECVKILERRGEIPDDFERKSAPLLHGKVAAERIEMIAQRRGYDDSIWSDIANAVRYHTTGREGMSELEKLLMVADRFGKDWNELSEIPVNPKVAIRFVLKRKMEILKQKGVVPLPAAISACREHEVEIQ
;
A
#
# COMPACT_ATOMS: atom_id res chain seq x y z
N MET A 1 46.76 16.03 12.61
CA MET A 1 46.08 15.36 11.47
C MET A 1 44.61 15.68 11.61
N THR A 2 43.99 16.32 10.60
CA THR A 2 42.54 16.50 10.59
C THR A 2 41.91 15.11 10.53
N GLU A 3 40.98 14.83 11.44
CA GLU A 3 40.27 13.55 11.50
C GLU A 3 39.55 13.31 10.16
N LYS A 4 39.67 12.09 9.65
CA LYS A 4 39.16 11.73 8.32
C LYS A 4 37.63 11.65 8.39
N LYS A 5 36.92 12.44 7.58
CA LYS A 5 35.46 12.46 7.62
C LYS A 5 34.85 11.15 7.13
N HIS A 6 33.78 10.69 7.79
CA HIS A 6 33.02 9.51 7.42
C HIS A 6 31.68 9.93 6.81
N ILE A 7 31.42 9.51 5.57
CA ILE A 7 30.26 9.95 4.80
C ILE A 7 29.42 8.75 4.37
N GLY A 8 28.14 8.76 4.73
CA GLY A 8 27.15 7.82 4.23
C GLY A 8 26.52 8.27 2.92
N ILE A 9 26.28 7.34 2.01
CA ILE A 9 25.41 7.49 0.85
C ILE A 9 24.23 6.55 1.04
N PHE A 10 23.03 7.10 1.14
CA PHE A 10 21.80 6.32 1.26
C PHE A 10 20.88 6.60 0.07
N GLY A 11 20.98 5.72 -0.94
CA GLY A 11 20.22 5.81 -2.17
C GLY A 11 18.86 5.13 -2.08
N GLY A 12 17.84 5.77 -2.63
CA GLY A 12 16.49 5.17 -2.67
C GLY A 12 15.50 5.98 -3.49
N VAL A 13 14.43 5.32 -3.94
CA VAL A 13 13.33 6.01 -4.64
C VAL A 13 12.53 6.91 -3.68
N PHE A 14 12.45 6.51 -2.41
CA PHE A 14 11.76 7.23 -1.32
C PHE A 14 10.36 7.70 -1.70
N ASN A 15 9.45 6.77 -2.02
CA ASN A 15 8.12 7.10 -2.53
C ASN A 15 6.99 6.40 -1.76
N PRO A 16 6.68 6.82 -0.51
CA PRO A 16 7.34 7.86 0.28
C PRO A 16 8.52 7.32 1.11
N PRO A 17 9.40 8.18 1.66
CA PRO A 17 10.29 7.79 2.75
C PRO A 17 9.47 7.42 4.01
N HIS A 18 10.06 6.64 4.91
CA HIS A 18 9.33 6.04 6.03
C HIS A 18 10.24 5.71 7.22
N ILE A 19 9.66 5.33 8.36
CA ILE A 19 10.42 5.11 9.61
C ILE A 19 11.52 4.05 9.45
N GLY A 20 11.31 3.02 8.64
CA GLY A 20 12.35 2.02 8.35
C GLY A 20 13.60 2.61 7.67
N HIS A 21 13.43 3.60 6.78
CA HIS A 21 14.56 4.29 6.17
C HIS A 21 15.33 5.13 7.21
N LEU A 22 14.61 5.82 8.09
CA LEU A 22 15.19 6.61 9.18
C LEU A 22 15.98 5.73 10.15
N ALA A 23 15.40 4.60 10.57
CA ALA A 23 16.05 3.68 11.50
C ALA A 23 17.38 3.14 10.95
N VAL A 24 17.41 2.77 9.66
CA VAL A 24 18.63 2.30 9.00
C VAL A 24 19.67 3.41 8.87
N ALA A 25 19.27 4.60 8.39
CA ALA A 25 20.18 5.73 8.21
C ALA A 25 20.80 6.17 9.54
N GLU A 26 20.00 6.21 10.60
CA GLU A 26 20.44 6.58 11.94
C GLU A 26 21.34 5.52 12.57
N CYS A 27 20.98 4.23 12.45
CA CYS A 27 21.80 3.13 12.94
C CYS A 27 23.17 3.12 12.26
N ALA A 28 23.22 3.30 10.94
CA ALA A 28 24.48 3.39 10.20
C ALA A 28 25.29 4.64 10.60
N ARG A 29 24.61 5.77 10.81
CA ARG A 29 25.25 7.01 11.27
C ARG A 29 25.95 6.81 12.60
N ASP A 30 25.26 6.21 13.56
CA ASP A 30 25.81 5.97 14.90
C ASP A 30 26.91 4.90 14.87
N PHE A 31 26.64 3.74 14.27
CA PHE A 31 27.57 2.60 14.25
C PHE A 31 28.91 2.90 13.55
N LEU A 32 28.89 3.70 12.49
CA LEU A 32 30.09 4.05 11.70
C LEU A 32 30.64 5.44 12.02
N ASN A 33 30.04 6.13 13.00
CA ASN A 33 30.33 7.52 13.34
C ASN A 33 30.34 8.44 12.10
N LEU A 34 29.28 8.37 11.29
CA LEU A 34 29.16 9.17 10.07
C LEU A 34 28.92 10.64 10.42
N ASP A 35 29.76 11.53 9.90
CA ASP A 35 29.58 12.97 10.01
C ASP A 35 28.33 13.43 9.24
N ILE A 36 28.13 12.85 8.06
CA ILE A 36 27.06 13.20 7.12
C ILE A 36 26.48 11.93 6.51
N VAL A 37 25.15 11.83 6.46
CA VAL A 37 24.44 10.86 5.62
C VAL A 37 23.76 11.60 4.48
N TYR A 38 24.25 11.42 3.27
CA TYR A 38 23.60 11.90 2.06
C TYR A 38 22.44 11.00 1.68
N TRP A 39 21.23 11.51 1.82
CA TRP A 39 20.03 10.93 1.24
C TRP A 39 19.99 11.27 -0.24
N VAL A 40 20.05 10.24 -1.10
CA VAL A 40 20.09 10.38 -2.56
C VAL A 40 18.76 9.88 -3.15
N PRO A 41 17.79 10.76 -3.42
CA PRO A 41 16.56 10.38 -4.09
C PRO A 41 16.87 9.97 -5.52
N SER A 42 16.49 8.76 -5.90
CA SER A 42 16.77 8.24 -7.25
C SER A 42 16.04 9.05 -8.31
N GLY A 43 16.77 9.39 -9.37
CA GLY A 43 16.25 10.05 -10.57
C GLY A 43 15.43 9.09 -11.41
N ASN A 44 16.10 8.35 -12.29
CA ASN A 44 15.52 7.27 -13.09
C ASN A 44 16.42 6.02 -12.95
N PRO A 45 16.19 5.20 -11.91
CA PRO A 45 17.07 4.08 -11.61
C PRO A 45 16.95 2.97 -12.67
N PRO A 46 18.06 2.35 -13.10
CA PRO A 46 18.06 1.36 -14.18
C PRO A 46 17.21 0.11 -13.92
N HIS A 47 16.97 -0.21 -12.65
CA HIS A 47 16.35 -1.47 -12.22
C HIS A 47 14.93 -1.32 -11.64
N LYS A 48 14.37 -0.10 -11.60
CA LYS A 48 13.02 0.15 -11.05
C LYS A 48 12.26 1.18 -11.86
N ARG A 49 11.05 0.83 -12.31
CA ARG A 49 10.08 1.82 -12.79
C ARG A 49 9.50 2.57 -11.60
N ILE A 50 9.70 3.88 -11.57
CA ILE A 50 9.06 4.75 -10.59
C ILE A 50 7.59 4.93 -11.03
N SER A 51 6.64 4.81 -10.10
CA SER A 51 5.24 5.09 -10.40
C SER A 51 5.06 6.55 -10.81
N ASP A 52 4.35 6.78 -11.90
CA ASP A 52 4.02 8.13 -12.42
C ASP A 52 3.08 8.91 -11.49
N GLN A 53 2.57 8.29 -10.41
CA GLN A 53 1.64 8.92 -9.47
C GLN A 53 2.26 10.07 -8.66
N VAL A 54 3.60 10.14 -8.53
CA VAL A 54 4.27 11.20 -7.75
C VAL A 54 5.46 11.76 -8.51
N SER A 55 5.43 13.09 -8.73
CA SER A 55 6.47 13.79 -9.47
C SER A 55 7.84 13.73 -8.77
N LYS A 56 8.90 14.02 -9.53
CA LYS A 56 10.27 14.14 -8.98
C LYS A 56 10.32 15.19 -7.87
N GLU A 57 9.73 16.34 -8.11
CA GLU A 57 9.68 17.49 -7.20
C GLU A 57 8.97 17.11 -5.90
N MET A 58 7.87 16.36 -6.00
CA MET A 58 7.13 15.92 -4.82
C MET A 58 7.90 14.88 -4.00
N ARG A 59 8.59 13.92 -4.64
CA ARG A 59 9.49 13.00 -3.92
C ARG A 59 10.63 13.74 -3.22
N LEU A 60 11.19 14.76 -3.87
CA LEU A 60 12.22 15.61 -3.25
C LEU A 60 11.66 16.35 -2.03
N LYS A 61 10.46 16.91 -2.12
CA LYS A 61 9.74 17.55 -0.99
C LYS A 61 9.57 16.57 0.19
N LEU A 62 9.15 15.34 -0.09
CA LEU A 62 9.00 14.29 0.94
C LEU A 62 10.33 13.92 1.60
N VAL A 63 11.42 13.78 0.84
CA VAL A 63 12.74 13.48 1.41
C VAL A 63 13.27 14.66 2.23
N ASN A 64 13.02 15.90 1.80
CA ASN A 64 13.44 17.09 2.53
C ASN A 64 12.83 17.16 3.93
N ALA A 65 11.54 16.84 4.06
CA ALA A 65 10.87 16.75 5.35
C ALA A 65 11.49 15.73 6.31
N VAL A 66 12.16 14.70 5.80
CA VAL A 66 12.88 13.70 6.62
C VAL A 66 14.24 14.21 7.04
N VAL A 67 14.96 14.85 6.12
CA VAL A 67 16.33 15.31 6.34
C VAL A 67 16.38 16.51 7.29
N GLU A 68 15.42 17.41 7.24
CA GLU A 68 15.34 18.57 8.14
C GLU A 68 15.25 18.20 9.62
N GLY A 69 14.75 16.99 9.93
CA GLY A 69 14.65 16.48 11.29
C GLY A 69 15.96 15.99 11.93
N ASN A 70 17.08 15.97 11.19
CA ASN A 70 18.36 15.43 11.70
C ASN A 70 19.56 16.24 11.18
N SER A 71 20.37 16.78 12.11
CA SER A 71 21.52 17.63 11.79
C SER A 71 22.64 16.95 10.99
N SER A 72 22.71 15.62 11.01
CA SER A 72 23.69 14.83 10.26
C SER A 72 23.17 14.37 8.89
N PHE A 73 21.89 14.58 8.57
CA PHE A 73 21.34 14.19 7.27
C PHE A 73 21.41 15.34 6.28
N ARG A 74 21.72 15.04 5.02
CA ARG A 74 21.74 16.02 3.93
C ARG A 74 21.12 15.42 2.68
N ILE A 75 20.38 16.20 1.90
CA ILE A 75 19.92 15.76 0.59
C ILE A 75 21.03 15.93 -0.43
N PHE A 76 21.19 14.96 -1.30
CA PHE A 76 21.98 15.07 -2.52
C PHE A 76 21.09 14.79 -3.73
N ALA A 77 20.52 15.85 -4.30
CA ALA A 77 19.47 15.78 -5.33
C ALA A 77 20.01 15.62 -6.77
N ASP A 78 21.32 15.39 -6.95
CA ASP A 78 21.98 15.34 -8.26
C ASP A 78 21.35 14.35 -9.26
N GLU A 79 20.76 13.24 -8.79
CA GLU A 79 20.05 12.31 -9.68
C GLU A 79 18.73 12.87 -10.21
N MET A 80 18.09 13.76 -9.45
CA MET A 80 16.78 14.31 -9.79
C MET A 80 16.88 15.25 -10.99
N ASP A 81 17.96 16.01 -11.06
CA ASP A 81 18.28 16.98 -12.13
C ASP A 81 18.84 16.31 -13.39
N ARG A 82 19.44 15.11 -13.26
CA ARG A 82 19.97 14.36 -14.40
C ARG A 82 18.85 13.78 -15.27
N GLY A 83 19.01 13.91 -16.58
CA GLY A 83 18.25 13.17 -17.58
C GLY A 83 18.86 11.77 -17.81
N GLY A 84 18.07 10.84 -18.36
CA GLY A 84 18.54 9.48 -18.63
C GLY A 84 18.63 8.59 -17.38
N ILE A 85 19.31 7.45 -17.52
CA ILE A 85 19.52 6.48 -16.43
C ILE A 85 20.55 7.04 -15.44
N THR A 86 20.28 6.95 -14.14
CA THR A 86 21.23 7.38 -13.09
C THR A 86 21.94 6.19 -12.46
N TYR A 87 23.27 6.16 -12.58
CA TYR A 87 24.12 5.09 -12.03
C TYR A 87 24.78 5.50 -10.71
N SER A 88 24.78 4.58 -9.73
CA SER A 88 25.35 4.79 -8.39
C SER A 88 26.83 5.20 -8.41
N ILE A 89 27.62 4.69 -9.39
CA ILE A 89 29.03 5.04 -9.55
C ILE A 89 29.24 6.54 -9.81
N GLU A 90 28.39 7.17 -10.61
CA GLU A 90 28.50 8.59 -10.91
C GLU A 90 28.21 9.45 -9.68
N THR A 91 27.20 9.04 -8.91
CA THR A 91 26.84 9.67 -7.64
C THR A 91 27.99 9.55 -6.62
N ALA A 92 28.58 8.36 -6.48
CA ALA A 92 29.72 8.13 -5.60
C ALA A 92 30.94 8.98 -5.98
N ARG A 93 31.28 9.06 -7.28
CA ARG A 93 32.37 9.93 -7.77
C ARG A 93 32.14 11.40 -7.43
N LYS A 94 30.92 11.91 -7.63
CA LYS A 94 30.59 13.31 -7.32
C LYS A 94 30.71 13.60 -5.82
N ILE A 95 30.19 12.71 -4.97
CA ILE A 95 30.29 12.86 -3.51
C ILE A 95 31.76 12.78 -3.06
N LYS A 96 32.57 11.88 -3.63
CA LYS A 96 34.01 11.78 -3.36
C LYS A 96 34.76 13.05 -3.80
N LYS A 97 34.40 13.62 -4.94
CA LYS A 97 35.00 14.88 -5.41
C LYS A 97 34.67 16.05 -4.49
N LEU A 98 33.46 16.10 -3.93
CA LEU A 98 33.06 17.12 -2.95
C LEU A 98 33.71 16.91 -1.59
N ASN A 99 34.14 15.69 -1.28
CA ASN A 99 34.75 15.31 -0.01
C ASN A 99 36.04 14.48 -0.23
N PRO A 100 37.11 15.06 -0.79
CA PRO A 100 38.27 14.31 -1.28
C PRO A 100 38.92 13.40 -0.22
N ASP A 101 39.03 13.89 1.01
CA ASP A 101 39.72 13.19 2.09
C ASP A 101 38.80 12.27 2.91
N SER A 102 37.53 12.09 2.54
CA SER A 102 36.57 11.28 3.30
C SER A 102 36.63 9.78 3.02
N GLU A 103 36.18 8.97 3.97
CA GLU A 103 35.74 7.59 3.72
C GLU A 103 34.26 7.58 3.38
N ILE A 104 33.90 6.83 2.34
CA ILE A 104 32.53 6.77 1.84
C ILE A 104 31.95 5.40 2.14
N TYR A 105 30.80 5.39 2.78
CA TYR A 105 30.02 4.22 3.12
C TYR A 105 28.73 4.23 2.30
N PHE A 106 28.49 3.19 1.50
CA PHE A 106 27.30 3.10 0.66
C PHE A 106 26.30 2.13 1.29
N LEU A 107 25.17 2.66 1.75
CA LEU A 107 24.12 1.90 2.44
C LEU A 107 23.16 1.28 1.43
N LEU A 108 22.94 -0.04 1.52
CA LEU A 108 21.97 -0.75 0.70
C LEU A 108 21.35 -1.96 1.40
N GLY A 109 20.15 -2.33 0.97
CA GLY A 109 19.46 -3.50 1.49
C GLY A 109 20.05 -4.81 0.96
N THR A 110 19.76 -5.92 1.65
CA THR A 110 20.12 -7.28 1.21
C THR A 110 19.65 -7.60 -0.21
N ASP A 111 18.46 -7.12 -0.61
CA ASP A 111 17.91 -7.27 -1.97
C ASP A 111 18.81 -6.64 -3.04
N ALA A 112 19.28 -5.41 -2.79
CA ALA A 112 20.19 -4.71 -3.68
C ALA A 112 21.58 -5.39 -3.70
N TYR A 113 22.05 -5.88 -2.56
CA TYR A 113 23.38 -6.47 -2.42
C TYR A 113 23.52 -7.77 -3.22
N ILE A 114 22.47 -8.58 -3.27
CA ILE A 114 22.44 -9.81 -4.09
C ILE A 114 22.64 -9.47 -5.58
N SER A 115 22.08 -8.35 -6.05
CA SER A 115 22.24 -7.89 -7.44
C SER A 115 23.49 -7.05 -7.70
N LEU A 116 24.31 -6.79 -6.67
CA LEU A 116 25.46 -5.88 -6.76
C LEU A 116 26.44 -6.20 -7.92
N PRO A 117 26.75 -7.48 -8.24
CA PRO A 117 27.62 -7.80 -9.37
C PRO A 117 27.11 -7.32 -10.74
N THR A 118 25.81 -7.02 -10.88
CA THR A 118 25.23 -6.53 -12.15
C THR A 118 25.27 -5.01 -12.27
N TRP A 119 25.79 -4.29 -11.27
CA TRP A 119 25.80 -2.83 -11.27
C TRP A 119 26.86 -2.28 -12.22
N GLN A 120 26.54 -1.17 -12.89
CA GLN A 120 27.45 -0.49 -13.79
C GLN A 120 28.74 -0.08 -13.08
N SER A 121 29.88 -0.49 -13.64
CA SER A 121 31.22 -0.19 -13.11
C SER A 121 31.42 -0.62 -11.64
N ILE A 122 30.88 -1.78 -11.27
CA ILE A 122 30.93 -2.29 -9.89
C ILE A 122 32.36 -2.39 -9.34
N ASP A 123 33.34 -2.84 -10.13
CA ASP A 123 34.74 -2.96 -9.66
C ASP A 123 35.32 -1.62 -9.22
N GLU A 124 34.95 -0.54 -9.89
CA GLU A 124 35.35 0.80 -9.50
C GLU A 124 34.58 1.28 -8.28
N LEU A 125 33.28 1.03 -8.23
CA LEU A 125 32.46 1.39 -7.09
C LEU A 125 32.98 0.73 -5.80
N MET A 126 33.34 -0.56 -5.86
CA MET A 126 33.96 -1.30 -4.76
C MET A 126 35.28 -0.71 -4.27
N ARG A 127 36.02 0.01 -5.12
CA ARG A 127 37.26 0.72 -4.72
C ARG A 127 36.99 2.10 -4.15
N LEU A 128 35.86 2.71 -4.49
CA LEU A 128 35.51 4.07 -4.07
C LEU A 128 34.75 4.10 -2.74
N VAL A 129 34.02 3.03 -2.40
CA VAL A 129 33.14 3.00 -1.22
C VAL A 129 33.26 1.69 -0.44
N HIS A 130 32.96 1.77 0.86
CA HIS A 130 32.69 0.62 1.70
C HIS A 130 31.19 0.31 1.67
N PHE A 131 30.80 -0.87 1.23
CA PHE A 131 29.39 -1.25 1.21
C PHE A 131 28.90 -1.59 2.62
N VAL A 132 27.76 -1.02 3.00
CA VAL A 132 27.08 -1.26 4.27
C VAL A 132 25.73 -1.89 3.98
N VAL A 133 25.57 -3.15 4.35
CA VAL A 133 24.39 -3.96 4.03
C VAL A 133 23.48 -4.03 5.24
N TYR A 134 22.23 -3.61 5.09
CA TYR A 134 21.20 -3.74 6.13
C TYR A 134 20.17 -4.81 5.75
N PRO A 135 19.62 -5.54 6.74
CA PRO A 135 18.63 -6.58 6.48
C PRO A 135 17.34 -5.98 5.89
N ARG A 136 16.80 -6.63 4.86
CA ARG A 136 15.45 -6.37 4.34
C ARG A 136 14.68 -7.67 4.16
N GLY A 137 13.42 -7.68 4.57
CA GLY A 137 12.54 -8.85 4.51
C GLY A 137 12.76 -9.84 5.65
N ARG A 138 12.05 -10.97 5.64
CA ARG A 138 12.10 -11.97 6.73
C ARG A 138 13.28 -12.93 6.64
N GLU A 139 13.97 -12.97 5.52
CA GLU A 139 15.18 -13.77 5.41
C GLU A 139 16.29 -13.01 6.13
N SER A 140 16.77 -13.61 7.24
CA SER A 140 18.10 -13.30 7.77
C SER A 140 19.05 -13.27 6.59
N ALA A 141 19.86 -12.20 6.47
CA ALA A 141 20.86 -12.07 5.42
C ALA A 141 21.45 -13.47 5.18
N PRO A 142 21.40 -14.02 3.95
CA PRO A 142 22.02 -15.30 3.70
C PRO A 142 23.46 -15.26 4.22
N ASN A 143 24.15 -16.40 4.33
CA ASN A 143 25.59 -16.43 4.68
C ASN A 143 26.51 -15.69 3.66
N LEU A 144 26.06 -14.59 3.09
CA LEU A 144 26.72 -13.46 2.45
C LEU A 144 27.80 -12.84 3.36
N LYS A 145 28.65 -13.63 4.01
CA LYS A 145 29.87 -13.07 4.59
C LYS A 145 30.82 -12.80 3.45
N SER A 146 31.02 -11.52 3.13
CA SER A 146 32.06 -11.07 2.22
C SER A 146 33.02 -10.17 2.99
N SER A 147 34.32 -10.32 2.76
CA SER A 147 35.34 -9.42 3.32
C SER A 147 35.22 -7.97 2.81
N HIS A 148 34.35 -7.72 1.83
CA HIS A 148 34.21 -6.43 1.15
C HIS A 148 32.94 -5.66 1.55
N ALA A 149 32.19 -6.13 2.54
CA ALA A 149 30.98 -5.45 3.02
C ALA A 149 30.86 -5.49 4.55
N ILE A 150 30.33 -4.41 5.11
CA ILE A 150 29.98 -4.27 6.53
C ILE A 150 28.50 -4.62 6.66
N PHE A 151 28.17 -5.59 7.51
CA PHE A 151 26.79 -5.96 7.79
C PHE A 151 26.30 -5.22 9.02
N LEU A 152 25.29 -4.39 8.84
CA LEU A 152 24.70 -3.58 9.91
C LEU A 152 23.67 -4.43 10.66
N ASP A 153 23.83 -4.53 11.98
CA ASP A 153 22.80 -5.10 12.86
C ASP A 153 21.71 -4.05 13.15
N ALA A 154 21.08 -3.55 12.10
CA ALA A 154 19.94 -2.66 12.23
C ALA A 154 18.69 -3.48 12.54
N HIS A 155 17.88 -2.96 13.48
CA HIS A 155 16.55 -3.50 13.72
C HIS A 155 15.75 -3.45 12.42
N ASN A 156 15.40 -4.62 11.91
CA ASN A 156 14.67 -4.75 10.65
C ASN A 156 13.23 -4.32 10.87
N VAL A 157 12.91 -3.09 10.44
CA VAL A 157 11.54 -2.62 10.37
C VAL A 157 10.95 -3.19 9.08
N ASP A 158 10.13 -4.24 9.20
CA ASP A 158 9.39 -4.87 8.08
C ASP A 158 8.30 -3.94 7.53
N LEU A 159 8.75 -2.91 6.81
CA LEU A 159 7.97 -1.84 6.24
C LEU A 159 8.56 -1.44 4.88
N SER A 160 7.70 -1.39 3.86
CA SER A 160 8.07 -0.88 2.55
C SER A 160 7.22 0.33 2.16
N SER A 161 7.77 1.20 1.29
CA SER A 161 6.99 2.27 0.67
C SER A 161 5.78 1.74 -0.09
N SER A 162 5.84 0.54 -0.66
CA SER A 162 4.69 -0.08 -1.32
C SER A 162 3.56 -0.36 -0.33
N ASP A 163 3.87 -0.92 0.84
CA ASP A 163 2.86 -1.15 1.88
C ASP A 163 2.23 0.15 2.39
N ILE A 164 2.99 1.25 2.43
CA ILE A 164 2.47 2.57 2.77
C ILE A 164 1.51 3.08 1.70
N ARG A 165 1.89 3.02 0.42
CA ARG A 165 1.00 3.43 -0.68
C ARG A 165 -0.27 2.57 -0.71
N ASP A 166 -0.13 1.27 -0.49
CA ASP A 166 -1.23 0.32 -0.44
C ASP A 166 -2.19 0.58 0.75
N LYS A 167 -1.69 1.12 1.87
CA LYS A 167 -2.51 1.59 3.00
C LYS A 167 -3.18 2.92 2.69
N LEU A 168 -2.48 3.83 2.05
CA LEU A 168 -3.00 5.16 1.72
C LEU A 168 -4.11 5.09 0.66
N SER A 169 -3.97 4.23 -0.35
CA SER A 169 -4.96 4.04 -1.42
C SER A 169 -6.34 3.58 -0.91
N ILE A 170 -6.40 3.08 0.32
CA ILE A 170 -7.60 2.55 0.98
C ILE A 170 -7.97 3.30 2.27
N LEU A 171 -7.39 4.50 2.47
CA LEU A 171 -7.66 5.35 3.62
C LEU A 171 -7.33 4.70 4.98
N CYS A 172 -6.36 3.79 4.99
CA CYS A 172 -5.74 3.34 6.24
C CYS A 172 -4.75 4.40 6.72
N SER A 173 -4.75 4.63 8.03
CA SER A 173 -3.78 5.53 8.66
C SER A 173 -2.36 4.96 8.51
N VAL A 174 -1.43 5.86 8.21
CA VAL A 174 0.02 5.61 8.19
C VAL A 174 0.76 6.49 9.20
N ARG A 175 0.04 7.08 10.17
CA ARG A 175 0.53 8.09 11.13
C ARG A 175 1.81 7.73 11.87
N TYR A 176 2.09 6.44 12.06
CA TYR A 176 3.31 5.97 12.72
C TYR A 176 4.22 5.12 11.83
N LEU A 177 3.93 5.07 10.53
CA LEU A 177 4.75 4.39 9.52
C LEU A 177 5.63 5.39 8.76
N VAL A 178 5.24 6.66 8.76
CA VAL A 178 6.02 7.77 8.20
C VAL A 178 6.23 8.84 9.27
N PRO A 179 7.27 9.68 9.16
CA PRO A 179 7.40 10.87 10.01
C PRO A 179 6.19 11.81 9.86
N GLU A 180 5.83 12.53 10.92
CA GLU A 180 4.67 13.44 10.91
C GLU A 180 4.78 14.49 9.79
N ALA A 181 5.96 15.05 9.55
CA ALA A 181 6.17 16.00 8.46
C ALA A 181 5.90 15.40 7.06
N VAL A 182 6.21 14.11 6.88
CA VAL A 182 5.90 13.37 5.65
C VAL A 182 4.40 13.09 5.56
N LEU A 183 3.76 12.71 6.68
CA LEU A 183 2.32 12.52 6.75
C LEU A 183 1.57 13.78 6.34
N GLN A 184 1.96 14.94 6.88
CA GLN A 184 1.33 16.23 6.58
C GLN A 184 1.39 16.54 5.08
N ILE A 185 2.55 16.34 4.43
CA ILE A 185 2.68 16.54 2.98
C ILE A 185 1.78 15.56 2.20
N ILE A 186 1.72 14.29 2.62
CA ILE A 186 0.85 13.29 1.99
C ILE A 186 -0.61 13.71 2.07
N GLU A 187 -1.05 14.24 3.22
CA GLU A 187 -2.43 14.68 3.44
C GLU A 187 -2.76 15.97 2.67
N ASP A 188 -1.89 16.98 2.73
CA ASP A 188 -2.08 18.28 2.09
C ASP A 188 -2.12 18.18 0.55
N GLU A 189 -1.26 17.33 -0.01
CA GLU A 189 -1.11 17.14 -1.45
C GLU A 189 -1.96 15.95 -1.97
N ALA A 190 -2.74 15.31 -1.08
CA ALA A 190 -3.55 14.12 -1.37
C ALA A 190 -2.77 12.98 -2.08
N LEU A 191 -1.48 12.81 -1.75
CA LEU A 191 -0.62 11.84 -2.42
C LEU A 191 -1.11 10.43 -2.20
N TYR A 192 -0.96 9.58 -3.22
CA TYR A 192 -1.34 8.16 -3.17
C TYR A 192 -2.84 7.91 -2.93
N THR A 193 -3.66 8.96 -2.96
CA THR A 193 -5.13 8.90 -2.83
C THR A 193 -5.85 9.38 -4.08
N SER A 194 -5.12 9.70 -5.16
CA SER A 194 -5.61 10.30 -6.41
C SER A 194 -6.70 9.51 -7.13
N GLU A 195 -6.95 8.28 -6.69
CA GLU A 195 -7.97 7.38 -7.23
C GLU A 195 -9.32 7.49 -6.49
N LEU A 196 -9.38 8.20 -5.36
CA LEU A 196 -10.59 8.44 -4.57
C LEU A 196 -10.92 9.93 -4.56
N ASN A 197 -11.93 10.34 -5.34
CA ASN A 197 -12.45 11.71 -5.24
C ASN A 197 -13.08 11.96 -3.85
N SER A 198 -13.21 13.23 -3.48
CA SER A 198 -13.75 13.64 -2.17
C SER A 198 -15.16 13.08 -1.87
N GLY A 199 -15.97 12.84 -2.90
CA GLY A 199 -17.28 12.20 -2.78
C GLY A 199 -17.17 10.72 -2.41
N MET A 200 -16.21 9.99 -2.98
CA MET A 200 -15.95 8.58 -2.65
C MET A 200 -15.44 8.43 -1.22
N ARG A 201 -14.57 9.33 -0.77
CA ARG A 201 -14.10 9.32 0.63
C ARG A 201 -15.25 9.51 1.62
N LYS A 202 -16.13 10.50 1.37
CA LYS A 202 -17.34 10.70 2.18
C LYS A 202 -18.27 9.49 2.18
N HIS A 203 -18.38 8.80 1.03
CA HIS A 203 -19.14 7.55 0.91
C HIS A 203 -18.53 6.46 1.79
N ILE A 204 -17.24 6.16 1.63
CA ILE A 204 -16.54 5.14 2.42
C ILE A 204 -16.65 5.43 3.91
N ASP A 205 -16.44 6.67 4.34
CA ASP A 205 -16.57 7.07 5.75
C ASP A 205 -17.99 6.86 6.30
N ALA A 206 -19.02 7.11 5.48
CA ALA A 206 -20.41 6.90 5.85
C ALA A 206 -20.75 5.41 5.98
N VAL A 207 -20.33 4.60 5.01
CA VAL A 207 -20.47 3.15 5.04
C VAL A 207 -19.71 2.55 6.23
N GLU A 208 -18.49 3.02 6.51
CA GLU A 208 -17.69 2.57 7.66
C GLU A 208 -18.45 2.76 8.98
N ARG A 209 -19.01 3.95 9.21
CA ARG A 209 -19.77 4.21 10.44
C ARG A 209 -21.01 3.34 10.54
N ALA A 210 -21.76 3.17 9.44
CA ALA A 210 -22.93 2.31 9.40
C ALA A 210 -22.56 0.83 9.64
N SER A 211 -21.46 0.37 9.06
CA SER A 211 -20.96 -0.99 9.25
C SER A 211 -20.55 -1.26 10.71
N VAL A 212 -19.89 -0.31 11.37
CA VAL A 212 -19.53 -0.45 12.80
C VAL A 212 -20.78 -0.52 13.68
N TYR A 213 -21.77 0.35 13.43
CA TYR A 213 -23.04 0.35 14.15
C TYR A 213 -23.79 -0.99 13.99
N LEU A 214 -23.95 -1.47 12.75
CA LEU A 214 -24.60 -2.75 12.49
C LEU A 214 -23.81 -3.93 13.08
N ALA A 215 -22.49 -3.85 13.14
CA ALA A 215 -21.66 -4.93 13.68
C ALA A 215 -21.91 -5.13 15.17
N GLU A 216 -22.07 -4.04 15.93
CA GLU A 216 -22.44 -4.08 17.34
C GLU A 216 -23.82 -4.71 17.54
N LEU A 217 -24.80 -4.39 16.69
CA LEU A 217 -26.15 -4.96 16.75
C LEU A 217 -26.19 -6.44 16.39
N TRP A 218 -25.37 -6.87 15.42
CA TRP A 218 -25.41 -8.22 14.84
C TRP A 218 -24.38 -9.18 15.45
N GLY A 219 -23.61 -8.73 16.43
CA GLY A 219 -22.59 -9.55 17.10
C GLY A 219 -21.39 -9.88 16.21
N ILE A 220 -21.10 -9.05 15.21
CA ILE A 220 -19.95 -9.18 14.31
C ILE A 220 -18.78 -8.36 14.88
N PRO A 221 -17.53 -8.83 14.82
CA PRO A 221 -16.40 -8.04 15.27
C PRO A 221 -16.34 -6.67 14.55
N PRO A 222 -16.46 -5.53 15.26
CA PRO A 222 -16.55 -4.22 14.60
C PRO A 222 -15.34 -3.87 13.75
N TRP A 223 -14.15 -4.40 14.08
CA TRP A 223 -12.94 -4.21 13.28
C TRP A 223 -13.02 -4.89 11.90
N ALA A 224 -13.69 -6.05 11.81
CA ALA A 224 -13.85 -6.79 10.55
C ALA A 224 -14.83 -6.05 9.63
N ALA A 225 -15.96 -5.60 10.18
CA ALA A 225 -16.93 -4.76 9.48
C ALA A 225 -16.32 -3.44 8.99
N ARG A 226 -15.52 -2.79 9.85
CA ARG A 226 -14.75 -1.58 9.48
C ARG A 226 -13.80 -1.84 8.32
N LEU A 227 -13.05 -2.94 8.35
CA LEU A 227 -12.09 -3.27 7.31
C LEU A 227 -12.80 -3.54 5.98
N ALA A 228 -13.88 -4.33 5.99
CA ALA A 228 -14.69 -4.60 4.81
C ALA A 228 -15.24 -3.30 4.20
N ALA A 229 -15.78 -2.41 5.04
CA ALA A 229 -16.29 -1.11 4.62
C ALA A 229 -15.21 -0.19 4.02
N LYS A 230 -13.98 -0.20 4.52
CA LYS A 230 -12.89 0.59 3.92
C LYS A 230 -12.48 0.11 2.53
N TYR A 231 -12.58 -1.20 2.29
CA TYR A 231 -12.13 -1.80 1.04
C TYR A 231 -13.21 -1.90 -0.04
N HIS A 232 -14.50 -1.90 0.31
CA HIS A 232 -15.58 -2.27 -0.62
C HIS A 232 -15.55 -1.52 -1.95
N ASP A 233 -15.28 -0.20 -1.93
CA ASP A 233 -15.24 0.67 -3.10
C ASP A 233 -13.83 1.20 -3.42
N ALA A 234 -12.78 0.65 -2.79
CA ALA A 234 -11.41 1.15 -2.92
C ALA A 234 -10.89 1.19 -4.37
N TYR A 235 -11.36 0.27 -5.21
CA TYR A 235 -10.95 0.14 -6.61
C TYR A 235 -12.02 0.61 -7.60
N LYS A 236 -13.05 1.33 -7.13
CA LYS A 236 -14.22 1.70 -7.96
C LYS A 236 -13.90 2.68 -9.09
N SER A 237 -12.79 3.40 -9.00
CA SER A 237 -12.30 4.28 -10.05
C SER A 237 -11.54 3.56 -11.16
N PHE A 238 -11.20 2.27 -10.99
CA PHE A 238 -10.44 1.51 -11.97
C PHE A 238 -11.32 1.17 -13.17
N SER A 239 -10.73 1.22 -14.36
CA SER A 239 -11.38 0.70 -15.56
C SER A 239 -11.46 -0.84 -15.50
N ALA A 240 -12.40 -1.41 -16.25
CA ALA A 240 -12.54 -2.86 -16.34
C ALA A 240 -11.24 -3.53 -16.83
N VAL A 241 -10.51 -2.88 -17.74
CA VAL A 241 -9.23 -3.36 -18.27
C VAL A 241 -8.17 -3.42 -17.16
N GLU A 242 -8.10 -2.42 -16.29
CA GLU A 242 -7.16 -2.41 -15.16
C GLU A 242 -7.49 -3.51 -14.15
N CYS A 243 -8.77 -3.65 -13.79
CA CYS A 243 -9.21 -4.69 -12.87
C CYS A 243 -8.90 -6.10 -13.42
N VAL A 244 -9.23 -6.38 -14.68
CA VAL A 244 -8.96 -7.67 -15.34
C VAL A 244 -7.47 -8.00 -15.30
N LYS A 245 -6.60 -7.04 -15.64
CA LYS A 245 -5.14 -7.24 -15.59
C LYS A 245 -4.64 -7.63 -14.20
N ILE A 246 -5.26 -7.11 -13.13
CA ILE A 246 -4.89 -7.43 -11.75
C ILE A 246 -5.35 -8.84 -11.41
N LEU A 247 -6.61 -9.17 -11.70
CA LEU A 247 -7.20 -10.47 -11.41
C LEU A 247 -6.50 -11.62 -12.16
N GLU A 248 -6.22 -11.45 -13.45
CA GLU A 248 -5.56 -12.47 -14.26
C GLU A 248 -4.15 -12.79 -13.77
N ARG A 249 -3.39 -11.78 -13.31
CA ARG A 249 -2.07 -11.98 -12.70
C ARG A 249 -2.11 -12.81 -11.41
N ARG A 250 -3.29 -12.94 -10.81
CA ARG A 250 -3.54 -13.72 -9.59
C ARG A 250 -4.21 -15.07 -9.86
N GLY A 251 -4.49 -15.38 -11.13
CA GLY A 251 -5.14 -16.63 -11.52
C GLY A 251 -6.67 -16.58 -11.44
N GLU A 252 -7.28 -15.44 -11.10
CA GLU A 252 -8.73 -15.26 -11.23
C GLU A 252 -9.05 -14.79 -12.65
N ILE A 253 -9.90 -15.53 -13.35
CA ILE A 253 -10.26 -15.26 -14.75
C ILE A 253 -11.72 -14.78 -14.75
N PRO A 254 -11.97 -13.46 -14.87
CA PRO A 254 -13.34 -12.97 -14.99
C PRO A 254 -13.99 -13.46 -16.27
N ASP A 255 -15.30 -13.70 -16.23
CA ASP A 255 -16.05 -14.12 -17.41
C ASP A 255 -16.27 -12.95 -18.41
N ASP A 256 -16.80 -13.25 -19.60
CA ASP A 256 -17.04 -12.26 -20.65
C ASP A 256 -17.97 -11.12 -20.26
N PHE A 257 -18.84 -11.34 -19.28
CA PHE A 257 -19.76 -10.34 -18.76
C PHE A 257 -19.07 -9.43 -17.75
N GLU A 258 -18.34 -10.02 -16.79
CA GLU A 258 -17.55 -9.31 -15.80
C GLU A 258 -16.47 -8.44 -16.43
N ARG A 259 -15.77 -8.96 -17.46
CA ARG A 259 -14.73 -8.23 -18.22
C ARG A 259 -15.21 -6.90 -18.81
N LYS A 260 -16.52 -6.75 -19.03
CA LYS A 260 -17.13 -5.55 -19.60
C LYS A 260 -17.63 -4.57 -18.54
N SER A 261 -17.55 -4.92 -17.26
CA SER A 261 -18.21 -4.18 -16.18
C SER A 261 -17.27 -3.92 -15.00
N ALA A 262 -16.64 -2.73 -15.00
CA ALA A 262 -15.81 -2.29 -13.88
C ALA A 262 -16.53 -2.37 -12.51
N PRO A 263 -17.83 -2.02 -12.38
CA PRO A 263 -18.57 -2.16 -11.11
C PRO A 263 -18.73 -3.58 -10.57
N LEU A 264 -18.48 -4.61 -11.38
CA LEU A 264 -18.49 -6.01 -10.95
C LEU A 264 -17.10 -6.51 -10.56
N LEU A 265 -16.05 -5.79 -10.98
CA LEU A 265 -14.66 -6.23 -10.83
C LEU A 265 -13.96 -5.57 -9.64
N HIS A 266 -14.34 -4.35 -9.25
CA HIS A 266 -13.62 -3.61 -8.19
C HIS A 266 -13.66 -4.34 -6.84
N GLY A 267 -14.81 -4.94 -6.49
CA GLY A 267 -14.95 -5.75 -5.28
C GLY A 267 -14.03 -6.98 -5.30
N LYS A 268 -13.88 -7.65 -6.45
CA LYS A 268 -12.96 -8.78 -6.62
C LYS A 268 -11.50 -8.37 -6.45
N VAL A 269 -11.10 -7.27 -7.08
CA VAL A 269 -9.74 -6.72 -6.93
C VAL A 269 -9.45 -6.36 -5.47
N ALA A 270 -10.42 -5.74 -4.79
CA ALA A 270 -10.31 -5.41 -3.38
C ALA A 270 -10.20 -6.66 -2.50
N ALA A 271 -10.97 -7.71 -2.78
CA ALA A 271 -10.90 -8.98 -2.07
C ALA A 271 -9.54 -9.68 -2.23
N GLU A 272 -9.02 -9.78 -3.45
CA GLU A 272 -7.68 -10.30 -3.74
C GLU A 272 -6.59 -9.56 -2.94
N ARG A 273 -6.77 -8.24 -2.80
CA ARG A 273 -5.84 -7.41 -2.03
C ARG A 273 -5.88 -7.76 -0.53
N ILE A 274 -7.05 -8.02 0.03
CA ILE A 274 -7.24 -8.41 1.43
C ILE A 274 -6.63 -9.78 1.68
N GLU A 275 -6.91 -10.76 0.82
CA GLU A 275 -6.37 -12.12 0.92
C GLU A 275 -4.84 -12.13 0.85
N MET A 276 -4.25 -11.34 -0.06
CA MET A 276 -2.80 -11.21 -0.14
C MET A 276 -2.19 -10.62 1.15
N ILE A 277 -2.86 -9.63 1.76
CA ILE A 277 -2.40 -9.04 3.03
C ILE A 277 -2.45 -10.09 4.14
N ALA A 278 -3.53 -10.87 4.20
CA ALA A 278 -3.69 -11.94 5.19
C ALA A 278 -2.59 -13.01 5.05
N GLN A 279 -2.37 -13.51 3.83
CA GLN A 279 -1.33 -14.50 3.54
C GLN A 279 0.08 -14.01 3.91
N ARG A 280 0.44 -12.79 3.52
CA ARG A 280 1.76 -12.21 3.86
C ARG A 280 1.97 -12.09 5.37
N ARG A 281 0.90 -11.82 6.12
CA ARG A 281 0.95 -11.67 7.58
C ARG A 281 0.85 -13.00 8.32
N GLY A 282 0.56 -14.09 7.62
CA GLY A 282 0.36 -15.42 8.23
C GLY A 282 -0.94 -15.50 9.02
N TYR A 283 -1.97 -14.74 8.63
CA TYR A 283 -3.29 -14.85 9.22
C TYR A 283 -4.02 -16.03 8.57
N ASP A 284 -4.29 -17.08 9.35
CA ASP A 284 -4.98 -18.31 8.91
C ASP A 284 -6.43 -18.38 9.42
N ASP A 285 -6.97 -17.25 9.89
CA ASP A 285 -8.31 -17.21 10.47
C ASP A 285 -9.39 -17.03 9.39
N SER A 286 -10.46 -17.83 9.51
CA SER A 286 -11.66 -17.80 8.67
C SER A 286 -12.28 -16.40 8.50
N ILE A 287 -12.06 -15.50 9.46
CA ILE A 287 -12.53 -14.11 9.40
C ILE A 287 -11.91 -13.29 8.25
N TRP A 288 -10.66 -13.55 7.84
CA TRP A 288 -10.05 -12.81 6.73
C TRP A 288 -10.65 -13.19 5.38
N SER A 289 -10.97 -14.48 5.21
CA SER A 289 -11.73 -14.95 4.06
C SER A 289 -13.15 -14.37 4.05
N ASP A 290 -13.78 -14.27 5.23
CA ASP A 290 -15.11 -13.66 5.34
C ASP A 290 -15.11 -12.15 4.99
N ILE A 291 -14.10 -11.40 5.46
CA ILE A 291 -13.91 -9.99 5.09
C ILE A 291 -13.68 -9.85 3.57
N ALA A 292 -12.84 -10.70 3.00
CA ALA A 292 -12.58 -10.70 1.56
C ALA A 292 -13.87 -11.00 0.77
N ASN A 293 -14.67 -11.99 1.20
CA ASN A 293 -15.93 -12.34 0.55
C ASN A 293 -17.00 -11.24 0.68
N ALA A 294 -17.11 -10.61 1.85
CA ALA A 294 -17.96 -9.43 2.04
C ALA A 294 -17.67 -8.37 0.98
N VAL A 295 -16.39 -8.05 0.80
CA VAL A 295 -15.95 -7.08 -0.21
C VAL A 295 -16.14 -7.62 -1.63
N ARG A 296 -15.85 -8.90 -1.89
CA ARG A 296 -15.96 -9.53 -3.21
C ARG A 296 -17.38 -9.46 -3.75
N TYR A 297 -18.36 -9.72 -2.89
CA TYR A 297 -19.75 -9.91 -3.28
C TYR A 297 -20.68 -8.75 -2.89
N HIS A 298 -20.19 -7.65 -2.30
CA HIS A 298 -21.07 -6.55 -1.87
C HIS A 298 -21.95 -5.97 -3.00
N THR A 299 -21.46 -5.92 -4.24
CA THR A 299 -22.24 -5.41 -5.38
C THR A 299 -23.13 -6.44 -6.06
N THR A 300 -23.04 -7.73 -5.73
CA THR A 300 -23.79 -8.79 -6.40
C THR A 300 -24.69 -9.54 -5.41
N GLY A 301 -24.16 -9.88 -4.25
CA GLY A 301 -24.71 -10.89 -3.36
C GLY A 301 -24.45 -12.29 -3.92
N ARG A 302 -24.53 -13.30 -3.05
CA ARG A 302 -24.48 -14.71 -3.44
C ARG A 302 -25.33 -15.55 -2.49
N GLU A 303 -25.49 -16.82 -2.82
CA GLU A 303 -26.13 -17.78 -1.93
C GLU A 303 -25.22 -18.12 -0.75
N GLY A 304 -25.81 -18.33 0.43
CA GLY A 304 -25.09 -18.67 1.65
C GLY A 304 -24.22 -17.54 2.18
N MET A 305 -24.67 -16.27 2.05
CA MET A 305 -23.94 -15.12 2.58
C MET A 305 -23.76 -15.21 4.10
N SER A 306 -22.55 -14.93 4.55
CA SER A 306 -22.26 -14.71 5.97
C SER A 306 -22.99 -13.48 6.51
N GLU A 307 -23.00 -13.34 7.83
CA GLU A 307 -23.55 -12.15 8.48
C GLU A 307 -22.75 -10.88 8.14
N LEU A 308 -21.43 -11.00 7.92
CA LEU A 308 -20.59 -9.88 7.48
C LEU A 308 -20.87 -9.47 6.02
N GLU A 309 -21.07 -10.43 5.12
CA GLU A 309 -21.49 -10.17 3.74
C GLU A 309 -22.83 -9.40 3.71
N LYS A 310 -23.82 -9.87 4.47
CA LYS A 310 -25.12 -9.20 4.61
C LYS A 310 -24.95 -7.78 5.17
N LEU A 311 -24.13 -7.62 6.21
CA LEU A 311 -23.91 -6.35 6.89
C LEU A 311 -23.33 -5.31 5.93
N LEU A 312 -22.29 -5.66 5.18
CA LEU A 312 -21.64 -4.72 4.28
C LEU A 312 -22.62 -4.28 3.17
N MET A 313 -23.42 -5.20 2.62
CA MET A 313 -24.42 -4.86 1.61
C MET A 313 -25.50 -3.90 2.13
N VAL A 314 -25.92 -4.08 3.38
CA VAL A 314 -26.88 -3.19 4.05
C VAL A 314 -26.25 -1.82 4.32
N ALA A 315 -25.03 -1.79 4.84
CA ALA A 315 -24.30 -0.56 5.13
C ALA A 315 -23.98 0.25 3.87
N ASP A 316 -23.54 -0.39 2.77
CA ASP A 316 -23.26 0.29 1.50
C ASP A 316 -24.51 0.97 0.93
N ARG A 317 -25.66 0.32 1.09
CA ARG A 317 -26.93 0.85 0.59
C ARG A 317 -27.44 2.04 1.40
N PHE A 318 -27.44 1.90 2.73
CA PHE A 318 -28.17 2.80 3.62
C PHE A 318 -27.27 3.73 4.45
N GLY A 319 -25.96 3.46 4.53
CA GLY A 319 -25.04 4.20 5.39
C GLY A 319 -24.89 5.69 5.07
N LYS A 320 -25.36 6.14 3.90
CA LYS A 320 -25.44 7.56 3.54
C LYS A 320 -26.56 8.32 4.24
N ASP A 321 -27.64 7.64 4.60
CA ASP A 321 -28.81 8.24 5.26
C ASP A 321 -29.12 7.49 6.56
N TRP A 322 -28.72 8.11 7.67
CA TRP A 322 -28.91 7.53 9.00
C TRP A 322 -30.38 7.34 9.37
N ASN A 323 -31.30 8.11 8.78
CA ASN A 323 -32.72 7.91 9.01
C ASN A 323 -33.16 6.58 8.39
N GLU A 324 -32.77 6.30 7.14
CA GLU A 324 -33.04 5.01 6.52
C GLU A 324 -32.37 3.86 7.29
N LEU A 325 -31.15 4.05 7.83
CA LEU A 325 -30.45 3.04 8.62
C LEU A 325 -31.20 2.65 9.91
N SER A 326 -31.83 3.62 10.57
CA SER A 326 -32.61 3.39 11.80
C SER A 326 -33.90 2.61 11.57
N GLU A 327 -34.41 2.60 10.33
CA GLU A 327 -35.60 1.85 9.92
C GLU A 327 -35.28 0.41 9.50
N ILE A 328 -33.98 0.06 9.41
CA ILE A 328 -33.57 -1.29 9.01
C ILE A 328 -33.86 -2.27 10.14
N PRO A 329 -34.53 -3.40 9.83
CA PRO A 329 -34.76 -4.45 10.80
C PRO A 329 -33.46 -4.92 11.46
N VAL A 330 -33.49 -5.07 12.80
CA VAL A 330 -32.34 -5.58 13.57
C VAL A 330 -31.93 -6.98 13.11
N ASN A 331 -32.86 -7.76 12.57
CA ASN A 331 -32.57 -9.09 12.03
C ASN A 331 -31.84 -9.01 10.67
N PRO A 332 -30.60 -9.54 10.55
CA PRO A 332 -29.81 -9.49 9.33
C PRO A 332 -30.50 -10.08 8.10
N LYS A 333 -31.23 -11.20 8.28
CA LYS A 333 -31.95 -11.88 7.19
C LYS A 333 -33.05 -11.00 6.60
N VAL A 334 -33.75 -10.25 7.45
CA VAL A 334 -34.80 -9.34 7.00
C VAL A 334 -34.18 -8.11 6.32
N ALA A 335 -33.13 -7.55 6.91
CA ALA A 335 -32.41 -6.40 6.36
C ALA A 335 -31.86 -6.67 4.94
N ILE A 336 -31.17 -7.79 4.74
CA ILE A 336 -30.59 -8.12 3.43
C ILE A 336 -31.68 -8.36 2.36
N ARG A 337 -32.82 -8.92 2.74
CA ARG A 337 -33.96 -9.13 1.84
C ARG A 337 -34.46 -7.80 1.26
N PHE A 338 -34.58 -6.76 2.09
CA PHE A 338 -34.96 -5.42 1.63
C PHE A 338 -33.96 -4.85 0.62
N VAL A 339 -32.66 -4.99 0.88
CA VAL A 339 -31.60 -4.55 -0.04
C VAL A 339 -31.68 -5.27 -1.38
N LEU A 340 -31.76 -6.60 -1.35
CA LEU A 340 -31.77 -7.44 -2.54
C LEU A 340 -33.02 -7.21 -3.40
N LYS A 341 -34.21 -7.13 -2.80
CA LYS A 341 -35.46 -6.83 -3.51
C LYS A 341 -35.40 -5.48 -4.22
N ARG A 342 -35.04 -4.42 -3.49
CA ARG A 342 -34.95 -3.06 -4.04
C ARG A 342 -33.92 -2.98 -5.17
N LYS A 343 -32.83 -3.74 -5.07
CA LYS A 343 -31.82 -3.84 -6.14
C LYS A 343 -32.36 -4.53 -7.38
N MET A 344 -33.11 -5.62 -7.25
CA MET A 344 -33.77 -6.29 -8.38
C MET A 344 -34.76 -5.36 -9.08
N GLU A 345 -35.54 -4.58 -8.32
CA GLU A 345 -36.45 -3.57 -8.87
C GLU A 345 -35.71 -2.51 -9.68
N ILE A 346 -34.59 -1.99 -9.16
CA ILE A 346 -33.75 -0.99 -9.87
C ILE A 346 -33.17 -1.59 -11.16
N LEU A 347 -32.66 -2.82 -11.13
CA LEU A 347 -32.12 -3.49 -12.32
C LEU A 347 -33.21 -3.68 -13.38
N LYS A 348 -34.41 -4.12 -12.96
CA LYS A 348 -35.58 -4.26 -13.83
C LYS A 348 -36.00 -2.93 -14.46
N GLN A 349 -36.04 -1.84 -13.68
CA GLN A 349 -36.34 -0.49 -14.17
C GLN A 349 -35.32 0.01 -15.18
N LYS A 350 -34.03 -0.36 -15.01
CA LYS A 350 -32.96 -0.01 -15.95
C LYS A 350 -32.84 -0.95 -17.16
N GLY A 351 -33.69 -1.98 -17.25
CA GLY A 351 -33.62 -2.98 -18.32
C GLY A 351 -32.35 -3.85 -18.27
N VAL A 352 -31.68 -3.94 -17.12
CA VAL A 352 -30.46 -4.72 -16.93
C VAL A 352 -30.82 -6.11 -16.43
N VAL A 353 -30.31 -7.15 -17.09
CA VAL A 353 -30.50 -8.54 -16.65
C VAL A 353 -29.66 -8.80 -15.41
N PRO A 354 -30.25 -9.22 -14.28
CA PRO A 354 -29.49 -9.54 -13.07
C PRO A 354 -28.59 -10.77 -13.24
N LEU A 355 -27.46 -10.77 -12.54
CA LEU A 355 -26.58 -11.94 -12.49
C LEU A 355 -27.27 -13.15 -11.84
N PRO A 356 -26.99 -14.39 -12.29
CA PRO A 356 -27.56 -15.60 -11.68
C PRO A 356 -27.33 -15.69 -10.16
N ALA A 357 -26.13 -15.32 -9.68
CA ALA A 357 -25.79 -15.32 -8.26
C ALA A 357 -26.70 -14.37 -7.44
N ALA A 358 -27.02 -13.19 -7.99
CA ALA A 358 -27.89 -12.23 -7.34
C ALA A 358 -29.35 -12.71 -7.30
N ILE A 359 -29.80 -13.46 -8.31
CA ILE A 359 -31.11 -14.10 -8.34
C ILE A 359 -31.19 -15.22 -7.29
N SER A 360 -30.15 -16.06 -7.18
CA SER A 360 -30.10 -17.12 -6.16
C SER A 360 -30.17 -16.54 -4.75
N ALA A 361 -29.37 -15.50 -4.47
CA ALA A 361 -29.37 -14.80 -3.19
C ALA A 361 -30.76 -14.22 -2.82
N CYS A 362 -31.50 -13.68 -3.81
CA CYS A 362 -32.86 -13.19 -3.56
C CYS A 362 -33.82 -14.33 -3.18
N ARG A 363 -33.74 -15.47 -3.87
CA ARG A 363 -34.63 -16.62 -3.66
C ARG A 363 -34.41 -17.26 -2.29
N GLU A 364 -33.16 -17.45 -1.87
CA GLU A 364 -32.81 -17.97 -0.55
C GLU A 364 -33.51 -17.19 0.58
N HIS A 365 -33.44 -15.86 0.51
CA HIS A 365 -34.03 -14.97 1.52
C HIS A 365 -35.53 -14.68 1.31
N GLU A 366 -36.17 -15.26 0.29
CA GLU A 366 -37.63 -15.23 0.13
C GLU A 366 -38.34 -16.42 0.79
N VAL A 367 -37.65 -17.55 0.95
CA VAL A 367 -38.23 -18.82 1.40
C VAL A 367 -38.27 -18.98 2.94
N GLU A 368 -37.37 -18.34 3.68
CA GLU A 368 -37.20 -18.56 5.13
C GLU A 368 -38.19 -17.84 6.08
N ILE A 369 -39.29 -17.24 5.57
CA ILE A 369 -40.29 -16.52 6.40
C ILE A 369 -41.71 -17.03 6.12
N GLN A 370 -41.87 -18.35 5.93
CA GLN A 370 -43.18 -19.01 6.02
C GLN A 370 -43.40 -19.62 7.40
#